data_AF-A0A098THX8-F1
#
_entry.id   AF-A0A098THX8-F1
#
_cell.length_a   1.000
_cell.length_b   1.000
_cell.length_c   1.000
_cell.angle_alpha   90.00
_cell.angle_beta   90.00
_cell.angle_gamma   90.00
#
_symmetry.space_group_name_H-M   'P 1'
#
loop_
_entity.id
_entity.type
_entity.pdbx_description
1 polymer ?
#
loop_
_entity_poly.entity_id
_entity_poly.type
_entity_poly.pdbx_seq_one_letter_code
_entity_poly.pdbx_strand_id
1 'polypeptide(L)' 'MNQEGVEQSQEEQEENVHGASDPQKCRDMERRYKWRLKTIRPTKNPVLPVDCVFYGEQTSFEDERYD' A
#
# COMPACT_ATOMS: atom_id res chain seq x y z
N MET A 1 -5.17 -5.52 -39.92
CA MET A 1 -3.89 -6.14 -39.50
C MET A 1 -2.97 -5.03 -39.00
N ASN A 2 -2.19 -5.34 -37.94
CA ASN A 2 -1.30 -4.51 -37.11
C ASN A 2 -2.06 -3.72 -36.02
N GLN A 3 -2.34 -4.19 -34.79
CA GLN A 3 -1.52 -4.86 -33.75
C GLN A 3 -0.20 -4.15 -33.46
N GLU A 4 -0.12 -3.39 -32.36
CA GLU A 4 0.76 -3.47 -31.15
C GLU A 4 0.16 -2.43 -30.15
N GLY A 5 -0.36 -2.69 -28.94
CA GLY A 5 0.11 -3.58 -27.87
C GLY A 5 0.43 -2.72 -26.64
N VAL A 6 -0.54 -1.96 -26.07
CA VAL A 6 -0.37 -1.37 -24.73
C VAL A 6 -0.70 -2.46 -23.72
N GLU A 7 0.22 -3.39 -23.55
CA GLU A 7 0.25 -4.27 -22.40
C GLU A 7 0.81 -3.44 -21.23
N GLN A 8 -0.01 -2.52 -20.72
CA GLN A 8 0.16 -2.09 -19.33
C GLN A 8 -0.21 -3.31 -18.50
N SER A 9 0.81 -4.12 -18.21
CA SER A 9 0.72 -5.31 -17.37
C SER A 9 -0.18 -5.00 -16.18
N GLN A 10 -1.17 -5.85 -15.92
CA GLN A 10 -2.23 -5.70 -14.92
C GLN A 10 -1.71 -5.53 -13.47
N GLU A 11 -0.39 -5.48 -13.28
CA GLU A 11 0.40 -5.17 -12.08
C GLU A 11 0.84 -3.69 -12.01
N GLU A 12 0.07 -2.75 -12.57
CA GLU A 12 0.14 -1.32 -12.20
C GLU A 12 -0.40 -1.08 -10.77
N GLN A 13 0.21 -1.81 -9.83
CA GLN A 13 0.57 -1.43 -8.46
C GLN A 13 -0.55 -0.97 -7.53
N GLU A 14 -1.49 -1.86 -7.21
CA GLU A 14 -2.38 -1.69 -6.06
C GLU A 14 -1.57 -1.27 -4.82
N GLU A 15 -2.09 -0.23 -4.15
CA GLU A 15 -1.48 0.36 -2.97
C GLU A 15 -2.33 0.04 -1.76
N ASN A 16 -1.71 -0.60 -0.77
CA ASN A 16 -2.27 -0.73 0.55
C ASN A 16 -1.67 0.37 1.43
N VAL A 17 -2.52 1.28 1.94
CA VAL A 17 -2.11 2.52 2.60
C VAL A 17 -2.51 2.51 4.06
N HIS A 18 -1.52 2.65 4.94
CA HIS A 18 -1.72 2.69 6.39
C HIS A 18 -1.09 3.94 7.01
N GLY A 19 -1.89 4.75 7.70
CA GLY A 19 -1.39 5.87 8.48
C GLY A 19 -0.55 5.43 9.68
N ALA A 20 0.57 6.10 9.94
CA ALA A 20 1.45 5.83 11.06
C ALA A 20 1.92 7.12 11.75
N SER A 21 2.28 6.96 13.03
CA SER A 21 2.77 8.06 13.87
C SER A 21 4.20 8.51 13.52
N ASP A 22 4.98 7.64 12.87
CA ASP A 22 6.40 7.86 12.57
C ASP A 22 6.86 6.98 11.38
N PRO A 23 7.78 7.46 10.51
CA PRO A 23 8.31 6.68 9.39
C PRO A 23 8.89 5.31 9.76
N GLN A 24 9.51 5.16 10.94
CA GLN A 24 10.10 3.90 11.37
C GLN A 24 9.04 2.82 11.55
N LYS A 25 7.81 3.19 11.95
CA LYS A 25 6.71 2.24 12.08
C LYS A 25 6.32 1.60 10.74
N CYS A 26 6.48 2.30 9.61
CA CYS A 26 6.28 1.71 8.29
C CYS A 26 7.25 0.54 8.04
N ARG A 27 8.52 0.70 8.44
CA ARG A 27 9.55 -0.35 8.33
C ARG A 27 9.30 -1.49 9.31
N ASP A 28 8.80 -1.20 10.50
CA ASP A 28 8.45 -2.22 11.48
C ASP A 28 7.28 -3.08 10.98
N MET A 29 6.27 -2.46 10.35
CA MET A 29 5.15 -3.15 9.70
C MET A 29 5.63 -4.01 8.53
N GLU A 30 6.50 -3.48 7.66
CA GLU A 30 7.15 -4.23 6.57
C GLU A 30 7.77 -5.54 7.09
N ARG A 31 8.58 -5.46 8.15
CA ARG A 31 9.25 -6.63 8.72
C ARG A 31 8.31 -7.60 9.43
N ARG A 32 7.29 -7.08 10.12
CA ARG A 32 6.35 -7.85 10.92
C ARG A 32 5.37 -8.64 10.05
N TYR A 33 4.77 -7.98 9.06
CA TYR A 33 3.73 -8.56 8.22
C TYR A 33 4.26 -9.12 6.90
N LYS A 34 5.56 -8.95 6.62
CA LYS A 34 6.21 -9.37 5.37
C LYS A 34 5.61 -8.70 4.13
N TRP A 35 4.94 -7.56 4.32
CA TRP A 35 4.55 -6.67 3.24
C TRP A 35 5.78 -6.02 2.62
N ARG A 36 5.68 -5.60 1.36
CA ARG A 36 6.76 -4.89 0.67
C ARG A 36 6.46 -3.39 0.72
N LEU A 37 7.28 -2.61 1.44
CA LEU A 37 7.06 -1.17 1.52
C LEU A 37 7.45 -0.52 0.19
N LYS A 38 6.49 0.16 -0.43
CA LYS A 38 6.67 0.91 -1.67
C LYS A 38 7.23 2.30 -1.39
N THR A 39 6.60 3.05 -0.48
CA THR A 39 7.05 4.40 -0.12
C THR A 39 6.46 4.85 1.23
N ILE A 40 6.97 5.96 1.77
CA ILE A 40 6.42 6.64 2.94
C ILE A 40 6.07 8.07 2.50
N ARG A 41 4.80 8.46 2.64
CA ARG A 41 4.31 9.80 2.22
C ARG A 41 4.00 10.64 3.46
N PRO A 42 4.45 11.90 3.55
CA PRO A 42 4.03 12.78 4.64
C PRO A 42 2.55 13.18 4.48
N THR A 43 1.84 13.32 5.60
CA THR A 43 0.46 13.81 5.65
C THR A 43 0.39 15.14 6.39
N LYS A 44 -0.79 15.77 6.37
CA LYS A 44 -1.07 16.96 7.19
C LYS A 44 -1.71 16.60 8.54
N ASN A 45 -1.85 15.32 8.87
CA ASN A 45 -2.48 14.86 10.10
C ASN A 45 -1.46 14.87 11.26
N PRO A 46 -1.70 15.62 12.36
CA PRO A 46 -0.74 15.70 13.46
C PRO A 46 -0.62 14.40 14.28
N VAL A 47 -1.62 13.52 14.24
CA VAL A 47 -1.62 12.23 14.96
C VAL A 47 -0.94 11.13 14.15
N LEU A 48 -1.18 11.12 12.83
CA LEU A 48 -0.59 10.16 11.88
C LEU A 48 0.09 10.94 10.74
N PRO A 49 1.28 11.51 10.99
CA PRO A 49 1.94 12.43 10.06
C PRO A 49 2.52 11.74 8.82
N VAL A 50 2.44 10.41 8.72
CA VAL A 50 2.89 9.67 7.53
C VAL A 50 1.91 8.58 7.14
N ASP A 51 1.87 8.30 5.84
CA ASP A 51 1.23 7.14 5.25
C ASP A 51 2.30 6.14 4.80
N CYS A 52 2.20 4.92 5.28
CA CYS A 52 2.99 3.76 4.86
C CYS A 52 2.29 3.12 3.66
N VAL A 53 2.92 3.19 2.49
CA VAL A 53 2.36 2.67 1.23
C VAL A 53 3.05 1.35 0.93
N PHE A 54 2.29 0.27 0.87
CA PHE A 54 2.75 -1.07 0.53
C PHE A 54 2.24 -1.50 -0.84
N TYR A 55 2.91 -2.45 -1.46
CA TYR A 55 2.37 -3.15 -2.62
C TYR A 55 1.30 -4.16 -2.19
N GLY A 56 0.18 -4.19 -2.91
CA GLY A 56 -0.90 -5.17 -2.73
C GLY A 56 -2.27 -4.51 -2.56
N GLU A 57 -3.31 -5.34 -2.57
CA GLU A 57 -4.70 -4.92 -2.44
C GLU A 57 -4.97 -4.29 -1.05
N GLN A 58 -5.79 -3.24 -1.03
CA GLN A 58 -6.32 -2.68 0.21
C GLN A 58 -7.51 -3.54 0.67
N THR A 59 -7.39 -4.19 1.82
CA THR A 59 -8.53 -4.89 2.42
C THR A 59 -9.35 -3.94 3.31
N SER A 60 -10.65 -4.20 3.36
CA SER A 60 -11.63 -3.55 4.21
C SER A 60 -12.21 -4.53 5.22
N PHE A 61 -12.86 -4.00 6.26
CA PHE A 61 -13.54 -4.81 7.26
C PHE A 61 -14.69 -5.66 6.66
N GLU A 62 -15.24 -5.25 5.53
CA GLU A 62 -16.34 -5.96 4.88
C GLU A 62 -15.84 -7.19 4.11
N ASP A 63 -14.60 -7.16 3.62
CA ASP A 63 -13.98 -8.27 2.89
C ASP A 63 -13.76 -9.48 3.82
N GLU A 64 -13.34 -9.23 5.07
CA GLU A 64 -13.07 -10.27 6.06
C GLU A 64 -14.34 -10.80 6.77
N ARG A 65 -15.54 -10.30 6.44
CA ARG A 65 -16.78 -10.62 7.18
C ARG A 65 -17.33 -12.03 6.89
N TYR A 66 -17.03 -12.58 5.72
CA TYR A 66 -17.61 -13.83 5.22
C TYR A 66 -16.59 -14.94 4.95
N ASP A 67 -15.32 -14.72 5.34
CA ASP A 67 -14.23 -15.71 5.27
C ASP A 67 -14.22 -16.66 6.48
#